data_AF-A0A1F6GCZ1-F1
#
_entry.id   AF-A0A1F6GCZ1-F1
#
_cell.length_a   1.000
_cell.length_b   1.000
_cell.length_c   1.000
_cell.angle_alpha   90.00
_cell.angle_beta   90.00
_cell.angle_gamma   90.00
#
_symmetry.space_group_name_H-M   'P 1'
#
loop_
_entity.id
_entity.type
_entity.pdbx_description
1 polymer ?
#
loop_
_entity_poly.entity_id
_entity_poly.type
_entity_poly.pdbx_seq_one_letter_code
_entity_poly.pdbx_strand_id
1 'polypeptide(L)'
;MSSRELSLIKTKVAGLHTRFNLSDPDSRREYFEAKAGSEIKELKEYFKNNSFIAYLLGKKNSGKGTYTKLMIEIFGKDKIGHISVGDIVRAAYADIKDEVKKQELVDYIHKNYRGYISVDQALDALVNKSQDKLLPTEFILTLVKKEIDKLERKSLFIDGFPRDLDQISYSLYFRALINYREDPDVFVTIDIPDSVIDERIKYRVVCPKC
;
A
#
# COMPACT_ATOMS: atom_id res chain seq x y z
N MET A 1 11.75 -3.36 28.12
CA MET A 1 11.07 -3.85 26.90
C MET A 1 11.92 -4.98 26.34
N SER A 2 11.42 -6.21 26.37
CA SER A 2 12.12 -7.36 25.78
C SER A 2 12.31 -7.08 24.30
N SER A 3 13.57 -7.05 23.85
CA SER A 3 13.91 -7.06 22.43
C SER A 3 13.31 -8.32 21.84
N ARG A 4 12.21 -8.19 21.11
CA ARG A 4 11.80 -9.25 20.18
C ARG A 4 12.89 -9.31 19.13
N GLU A 5 13.82 -10.25 19.31
CA GLU A 5 14.76 -10.65 18.27
C GLU A 5 13.98 -10.84 16.97
N LEU A 6 14.53 -10.41 15.84
CA LEU A 6 14.00 -10.72 14.53
C LEU A 6 13.99 -12.26 14.39
N SER A 7 12.88 -12.89 14.76
CA SER A 7 12.73 -14.32 14.71
C SER A 7 12.76 -14.73 13.25
N LEU A 8 13.83 -15.40 12.83
CA LEU A 8 13.92 -15.99 11.49
C LEU A 8 12.89 -17.12 11.40
N ILE A 9 11.72 -16.81 10.84
CA ILE A 9 10.69 -17.82 10.57
C ILE A 9 11.13 -18.62 9.34
N LYS A 10 11.29 -19.93 9.51
CA LYS A 10 11.62 -20.83 8.40
C LYS A 10 10.42 -20.96 7.47
N THR A 11 10.63 -20.77 6.17
CA THR A 11 9.59 -20.93 5.13
C THR A 11 9.34 -22.40 4.75
N LYS A 12 10.19 -23.33 5.21
CA LYS A 12 10.03 -24.77 5.01
C LYS A 12 9.23 -25.36 6.18
N VAL A 13 8.08 -25.96 5.87
CA VAL A 13 7.25 -26.72 6.80
C VAL A 13 7.69 -28.18 6.72
N ALA A 14 8.01 -28.78 7.86
CA ALA A 14 8.45 -30.17 7.91
C ALA A 14 7.34 -31.11 7.38
N GLY A 15 7.71 -32.06 6.52
CA GLY A 15 6.76 -33.03 5.94
C GLY A 15 5.89 -32.51 4.79
N LEU A 16 6.03 -31.25 4.38
CA LEU A 16 5.27 -30.70 3.25
C LEU A 16 5.98 -31.00 1.91
N HIS A 17 5.50 -32.02 1.21
CA HIS A 17 6.02 -32.46 -0.11
C HIS A 17 5.12 -32.08 -1.30
N THR A 18 3.92 -31.59 -1.03
CA THR A 18 2.95 -31.19 -2.05
C THR A 18 3.45 -30.05 -2.91
N ARG A 19 3.25 -30.14 -4.22
CA ARG A 19 3.48 -29.03 -5.16
C ARG A 19 2.18 -28.26 -5.34
N PHE A 20 2.27 -26.94 -5.27
CA PHE A 20 1.13 -26.05 -5.42
C PHE A 20 1.28 -25.21 -6.69
N ASN A 21 0.17 -24.97 -7.38
CA ASN A 21 0.13 -24.06 -8.52
C ASN A 21 -0.27 -22.66 -8.03
N LEU A 22 0.71 -21.78 -7.82
CA LEU A 22 0.43 -20.43 -7.30
C LEU A 22 -0.31 -19.52 -8.28
N SER A 23 -0.49 -19.93 -9.54
CA SER A 23 -1.33 -19.20 -10.49
C SER A 23 -2.82 -19.50 -10.30
N ASP A 24 -3.15 -20.65 -9.71
CA ASP A 24 -4.52 -21.07 -9.43
C ASP A 24 -4.98 -20.59 -8.03
N PRO A 25 -6.11 -19.87 -7.91
CA PRO A 25 -6.59 -19.35 -6.63
C PRO A 25 -6.86 -20.43 -5.57
N ASP A 26 -7.40 -21.58 -5.95
CA ASP A 26 -7.74 -22.63 -4.99
C ASP A 26 -6.46 -23.33 -4.49
N SER A 27 -5.53 -23.65 -5.39
CA SER A 27 -4.22 -24.18 -5.03
C SER A 27 -3.38 -23.18 -4.22
N ARG A 28 -3.50 -21.86 -4.46
CA ARG A 28 -2.91 -20.83 -3.59
C ARG A 28 -3.48 -20.87 -2.18
N ARG A 29 -4.80 -21.03 -2.03
CA ARG A 29 -5.44 -21.10 -0.71
C ARG A 29 -4.90 -22.29 0.07
N GLU A 30 -4.81 -23.46 -0.55
CA GLU A 30 -4.21 -24.66 0.06
C GLU A 30 -2.74 -24.44 0.43
N TYR A 31 -1.97 -23.77 -0.44
CA TYR A 31 -0.58 -23.40 -0.15
C TYR A 31 -0.46 -22.54 1.11
N PHE A 32 -1.28 -21.49 1.24
CA PHE A 32 -1.23 -20.60 2.39
C PHE A 32 -1.70 -21.29 3.67
N GLU A 33 -2.74 -22.11 3.59
CA GLU A 33 -3.20 -22.91 4.75
C GLU A 33 -2.11 -23.86 5.24
N ALA A 34 -1.46 -24.58 4.32
CA ALA A 34 -0.37 -25.49 4.65
C ALA A 34 0.89 -24.80 5.19
N LYS A 35 1.11 -23.53 4.85
CA LYS A 35 2.32 -22.77 5.22
C LYS A 35 2.15 -21.86 6.43
N ALA A 36 0.97 -21.30 6.62
CA ALA A 36 0.71 -20.21 7.56
C ALA A 36 -0.71 -20.26 8.13
N GLY A 37 -1.39 -21.42 8.11
CA GLY A 37 -2.79 -21.55 8.55
C GLY A 37 -3.00 -21.09 10.01
N SER A 38 -2.07 -21.40 10.91
CA SER A 38 -2.07 -20.93 12.30
C SER A 38 -2.08 -19.40 12.39
N GLU A 39 -1.15 -18.75 11.70
CA GLU A 39 -0.96 -17.30 11.70
C GLU A 39 -2.13 -16.60 11.00
N ILE A 40 -2.66 -17.20 9.93
CA ILE A 40 -3.87 -16.71 9.24
C ILE A 40 -5.06 -16.75 10.21
N LYS A 41 -5.21 -17.81 11.01
CA LYS A 41 -6.27 -17.92 12.01
C LYS A 41 -6.13 -16.86 13.09
N GLU A 42 -4.92 -16.62 13.60
CA GLU A 42 -4.64 -15.57 14.57
C GLU A 42 -4.96 -14.17 14.02
N LEU A 43 -4.55 -13.88 12.78
CA LEU A 43 -4.84 -12.60 12.13
C LEU A 43 -6.34 -12.42 11.84
N LYS A 44 -7.06 -13.49 11.48
CA LYS A 44 -8.53 -13.46 11.34
C LYS A 44 -9.20 -13.06 12.65
N GLU A 45 -8.74 -13.58 13.80
CA GLU A 45 -9.26 -13.17 15.11
C GLU A 45 -8.92 -11.71 15.41
N TYR A 46 -7.68 -11.29 15.14
CA TYR A 46 -7.24 -9.90 15.32
C TYR A 46 -8.14 -8.92 14.54
N PHE A 47 -8.43 -9.20 13.27
CA PHE A 47 -9.25 -8.34 12.38
C PHE A 47 -10.75 -8.29 12.72
N LYS A 48 -11.23 -9.02 13.73
CA LYS A 48 -12.60 -8.86 14.21
C LYS A 48 -12.81 -7.49 14.87
N ASN A 49 -11.86 -7.07 15.70
CA ASN A 49 -11.98 -5.87 16.53
C ASN A 49 -10.82 -4.89 16.36
N ASN A 50 -9.76 -5.28 15.66
CA ASN A 50 -8.54 -4.50 15.55
C ASN A 50 -8.15 -4.26 14.09
N SER A 51 -7.32 -3.25 13.90
CA SER A 51 -6.73 -2.85 12.64
C SER A 51 -5.28 -2.44 12.86
N PHE A 52 -4.51 -2.33 11.79
CA PHE A 52 -3.16 -1.76 11.81
C PHE A 52 -2.87 -1.05 10.50
N ILE A 53 -1.75 -0.33 10.44
CA ILE A 53 -1.23 0.29 9.23
C ILE A 53 0.10 -0.38 8.89
N ALA A 54 0.18 -0.94 7.68
CA ALA A 54 1.40 -1.53 7.14
C ALA A 54 2.02 -0.62 6.08
N TYR A 55 3.23 -0.13 6.34
CA TYR A 55 4.05 0.61 5.38
C TYR A 55 4.92 -0.38 4.61
N LEU A 56 4.65 -0.52 3.31
CA LEU A 56 5.40 -1.43 2.46
C LEU A 56 6.65 -0.75 1.93
N LEU A 57 7.80 -1.19 2.43
CA LEU A 57 9.12 -0.73 2.02
C LEU A 57 9.79 -1.76 1.10
N GLY A 58 10.55 -1.27 0.14
CA GLY A 58 11.34 -2.12 -0.73
C GLY A 58 11.56 -1.49 -2.09
N LYS A 59 12.53 -2.04 -2.82
CA LYS A 59 12.94 -1.55 -4.15
C LYS A 59 11.78 -1.54 -5.16
N LYS A 60 11.90 -0.75 -6.22
CA LYS A 60 10.94 -0.78 -7.33
C LYS A 60 10.87 -2.21 -7.90
N ASN A 61 9.67 -2.69 -8.21
CA ASN A 61 9.42 -4.07 -8.68
C ASN A 61 9.69 -5.19 -7.65
N SER A 62 9.82 -4.87 -6.35
CA SER A 62 9.91 -5.90 -5.30
C SER A 62 8.61 -6.70 -5.10
N GLY A 63 7.49 -6.24 -5.66
CA GLY A 63 6.21 -6.96 -5.62
C GLY A 63 5.32 -6.56 -4.44
N LYS A 64 5.57 -5.43 -3.77
CA LYS A 64 4.75 -4.87 -2.67
C LYS A 64 3.24 -5.01 -2.90
N GLY A 65 2.70 -4.38 -3.96
CA GLY A 65 1.29 -4.50 -4.30
C GLY A 65 0.79 -5.92 -4.57
N THR A 66 1.65 -6.86 -4.98
CA THR A 66 1.28 -8.29 -5.10
C THR A 66 1.00 -8.89 -3.72
N TYR A 67 1.85 -8.62 -2.72
CA TYR A 67 1.61 -9.09 -1.36
C TYR A 67 0.31 -8.53 -0.78
N THR A 68 0.01 -7.25 -1.00
CA THR A 68 -1.27 -6.69 -0.55
C THR A 68 -2.47 -7.38 -1.19
N LYS A 69 -2.40 -7.69 -2.49
CA LYS A 69 -3.47 -8.44 -3.17
C LYS A 69 -3.67 -9.83 -2.56
N LEU A 70 -2.60 -10.51 -2.17
CA LEU A 70 -2.68 -11.80 -1.48
C LEU A 70 -3.32 -11.66 -0.09
N MET A 71 -2.98 -10.59 0.67
CA MET A 71 -3.64 -10.30 1.95
C MET A 71 -5.15 -10.06 1.76
N ILE A 72 -5.53 -9.31 0.72
CA ILE A 72 -6.94 -9.09 0.36
C ILE A 72 -7.63 -10.41 -0.01
N GLU A 73 -6.96 -11.30 -0.74
CA GLU A 73 -7.48 -12.62 -1.12
C GLU A 73 -7.74 -13.50 0.12
N ILE A 74 -6.86 -13.45 1.12
CA ILE A 74 -6.95 -14.27 2.34
C ILE A 74 -7.97 -13.72 3.35
N PHE A 75 -7.98 -12.40 3.56
CA PHE A 75 -8.72 -11.75 4.66
C PHE A 75 -9.97 -10.98 4.21
N GLY A 76 -10.12 -10.72 2.91
CA GLY A 76 -11.26 -9.98 2.36
C GLY A 76 -11.02 -8.48 2.21
N LYS A 77 -11.72 -7.88 1.25
CA LYS A 77 -11.71 -6.43 0.96
C LYS A 77 -12.40 -5.60 2.04
N ASP A 78 -13.23 -6.23 2.88
CA ASP A 78 -13.86 -5.63 4.03
C ASP A 78 -12.87 -5.43 5.20
N LYS A 79 -11.80 -6.23 5.27
CA LYS A 79 -10.77 -6.13 6.31
C LYS A 79 -9.53 -5.36 5.87
N ILE A 80 -9.13 -5.51 4.61
CA ILE A 80 -7.87 -4.95 4.09
C ILE A 80 -8.14 -3.85 3.07
N GLY A 81 -7.55 -2.67 3.29
CA GLY A 81 -7.49 -1.57 2.34
C GLY A 81 -6.08 -1.44 1.75
N HIS A 82 -5.98 -1.32 0.42
CA HIS A 82 -4.71 -1.05 -0.26
C HIS A 82 -4.67 0.40 -0.73
N ILE A 83 -3.69 1.14 -0.23
CA ILE A 83 -3.44 2.54 -0.59
C ILE A 83 -2.13 2.58 -1.38
N SER A 84 -2.25 2.64 -2.70
CA SER A 84 -1.10 2.82 -3.60
C SER A 84 -0.99 4.28 -3.99
N VAL A 85 0.09 4.94 -3.55
CA VAL A 85 0.33 6.36 -3.87
C VAL A 85 0.42 6.58 -5.38
N GLY A 86 1.00 5.61 -6.10
CA GLY A 86 1.06 5.66 -7.56
C GLY A 86 -0.33 5.63 -8.22
N ASP A 87 -1.23 4.81 -7.71
CA ASP A 87 -2.61 4.72 -8.22
C ASP A 87 -3.42 5.97 -7.88
N ILE A 88 -3.30 6.48 -6.65
CA ILE A 88 -3.97 7.72 -6.23
C ILE A 88 -3.58 8.90 -7.12
N VAL A 89 -2.28 9.06 -7.39
CA VAL A 89 -1.80 10.13 -8.27
C VAL A 89 -2.31 9.97 -9.70
N ARG A 90 -2.35 8.74 -10.23
CA ARG A 90 -2.94 8.46 -11.56
C ARG A 90 -4.43 8.75 -11.60
N ALA A 91 -5.17 8.37 -10.56
CA ALA A 91 -6.60 8.63 -10.45
C ALA A 91 -6.87 10.13 -10.37
N ALA A 92 -6.12 10.88 -9.54
CA ALA A 92 -6.24 12.34 -9.46
C ALA A 92 -5.98 13.02 -10.81
N TYR A 93 -4.97 12.55 -11.56
CA TYR A 93 -4.72 13.05 -12.91
C TYR A 93 -5.86 12.73 -13.90
N ALA A 94 -6.50 11.57 -13.77
CA ALA A 94 -7.68 11.22 -14.56
C ALA A 94 -8.91 12.07 -14.17
N ASP A 95 -9.11 12.30 -12.87
CA ASP A 95 -10.20 13.11 -12.33
C ASP A 95 -10.13 14.57 -12.82
N ILE A 96 -8.92 15.13 -13.02
CA ILE A 96 -8.75 16.49 -13.57
C ILE A 96 -9.31 16.62 -15.00
N LYS A 97 -9.42 15.53 -15.75
CA LYS A 97 -9.95 15.55 -17.13
C LYS A 97 -11.47 15.55 -17.20
N ASP A 98 -12.14 15.36 -16.07
CA ASP A 98 -13.59 15.35 -15.93
C ASP A 98 -14.00 16.56 -15.10
N GLU A 99 -14.80 17.47 -15.64
CA GLU A 99 -15.13 18.74 -14.97
C GLU A 99 -15.78 18.57 -13.60
N VAL A 100 -16.63 17.54 -13.43
CA VAL A 100 -17.32 17.30 -12.15
C VAL A 100 -16.34 16.77 -11.12
N LYS A 101 -15.56 15.74 -11.48
CA LYS A 101 -14.58 15.15 -10.56
C LYS A 101 -13.43 16.09 -10.25
N LYS A 102 -13.05 16.94 -11.21
CA LYS A 102 -12.09 18.01 -11.02
C LYS A 102 -12.58 18.97 -9.94
N GLN A 103 -13.83 19.43 -10.01
CA GLN A 103 -14.38 20.33 -9.01
C GLN A 103 -14.37 19.68 -7.61
N GLU A 104 -14.83 18.42 -7.49
CA GLU A 104 -14.79 17.68 -6.22
C GLU A 104 -13.37 17.54 -5.65
N LEU A 105 -12.40 17.26 -6.53
CA LEU A 105 -10.99 17.14 -6.15
C LEU A 105 -10.43 18.48 -5.66
N VAL A 106 -10.69 19.56 -6.40
CA VAL A 106 -10.25 20.92 -6.06
C VAL A 106 -10.85 21.37 -4.73
N ASP A 107 -12.15 21.20 -4.52
CA ASP A 107 -12.84 21.55 -3.26
C ASP A 107 -12.24 20.80 -2.07
N TYR A 108 -11.98 19.50 -2.26
CA TYR A 108 -11.34 18.68 -1.23
C TYR A 108 -9.92 19.18 -0.91
N ILE A 109 -9.12 19.51 -1.94
CA ILE A 109 -7.77 20.03 -1.78
C ILE A 109 -7.79 21.37 -1.05
N HIS A 110 -8.63 22.33 -1.45
CA HIS A 110 -8.74 23.62 -0.74
C HIS A 110 -9.07 23.45 0.75
N LYS A 111 -9.97 22.50 1.08
CA LYS A 111 -10.35 22.24 2.46
C LYS A 111 -9.21 21.64 3.29
N ASN A 112 -8.43 20.72 2.72
CA ASN A 112 -7.53 19.85 3.49
C ASN A 112 -6.03 20.10 3.27
N TYR A 113 -5.63 20.69 2.15
CA TYR A 113 -4.22 20.91 1.81
C TYR A 113 -3.62 22.04 2.65
N ARG A 114 -2.44 21.79 3.22
CA ARG A 114 -1.71 22.73 4.09
C ARG A 114 -0.22 22.79 3.75
N GLY A 115 0.12 22.66 2.46
CA GLY A 115 1.51 22.75 2.00
C GLY A 115 1.97 24.18 1.73
N TYR A 116 3.25 24.31 1.42
CA TYR A 116 3.93 25.60 1.25
C TYR A 116 3.72 26.26 -0.14
N ILE A 117 3.27 25.50 -1.14
CA ILE A 117 2.88 26.04 -2.44
C ILE A 117 1.37 26.30 -2.50
N SER A 118 0.90 27.10 -3.45
CA SER A 118 -0.53 27.30 -3.64
C SER A 118 -1.23 26.04 -4.18
N VAL A 119 -2.54 25.97 -4.04
CA VAL A 119 -3.36 24.89 -4.62
C VAL A 119 -3.19 24.82 -6.14
N ASP A 120 -3.20 25.96 -6.81
CA ASP A 120 -2.99 26.03 -8.27
C ASP A 120 -1.61 25.47 -8.66
N GLN A 121 -0.55 25.83 -7.93
CA GLN A 121 0.79 25.29 -8.17
C GLN A 121 0.84 23.77 -7.94
N ALA A 122 0.10 23.25 -6.96
CA ALA A 122 0.03 21.82 -6.68
C ALA A 122 -0.72 21.04 -7.79
N LEU A 123 -1.81 21.60 -8.30
CA LEU A 123 -2.57 21.07 -9.43
C LEU A 123 -1.74 21.13 -10.72
N ASP A 124 -1.04 22.23 -10.96
CA ASP A 124 -0.13 22.38 -12.10
C ASP A 124 1.00 21.35 -12.02
N ALA A 125 1.54 21.08 -10.83
CA ALA A 125 2.53 20.03 -10.63
C ALA A 125 1.97 18.63 -10.92
N LEU A 126 0.69 18.38 -10.66
CA LEU A 126 0.01 17.12 -10.99
C LEU A 126 -0.19 16.95 -12.51
N VAL A 127 -0.58 18.03 -13.21
CA VAL A 127 -0.82 18.01 -14.66
C VAL A 127 0.48 17.92 -15.44
N ASN A 128 1.48 18.73 -15.08
CA ASN A 128 2.77 18.81 -15.77
C ASN A 128 3.79 17.80 -15.25
N LYS A 129 3.34 16.76 -14.53
CA LYS A 129 4.22 15.80 -13.91
C LYS A 129 5.03 15.04 -14.95
N SER A 130 6.34 15.24 -14.96
CA SER A 130 7.28 14.37 -15.67
C SER A 130 7.70 13.19 -14.78
N GLN A 131 8.37 12.19 -15.35
CA GLN A 131 8.89 11.06 -14.55
C GLN A 131 9.95 11.51 -13.52
N ASP A 132 10.54 12.70 -13.70
CA ASP A 132 11.69 13.17 -12.94
C ASP A 132 11.33 14.10 -11.78
N LYS A 133 10.13 14.69 -11.78
CA LYS A 133 9.71 15.64 -10.73
C LYS A 133 8.73 14.98 -9.76
N LEU A 134 9.16 14.83 -8.51
CA LEU A 134 8.30 14.37 -7.42
C LEU A 134 7.26 15.43 -7.09
N LEU A 135 6.02 15.00 -6.81
CA LEU A 135 5.01 15.90 -6.27
C LEU A 135 5.38 16.27 -4.83
N PRO A 136 5.03 17.49 -4.37
CA PRO A 136 5.22 17.86 -2.97
C PRO A 136 4.58 16.84 -2.04
N THR A 137 5.29 16.49 -0.96
CA THR A 137 4.87 15.45 -0.03
C THR A 137 3.51 15.76 0.59
N GLU A 138 3.27 17.01 1.00
CA GLU A 138 2.01 17.48 1.60
C GLU A 138 0.83 17.33 0.65
N PHE A 139 1.09 17.48 -0.66
CA PHE A 139 0.08 17.28 -1.68
C PHE A 139 -0.27 15.81 -1.83
N ILE A 140 0.75 14.93 -1.88
CA ILE A 140 0.56 13.47 -1.86
C ILE A 140 -0.25 13.05 -0.61
N LEU A 141 0.10 13.54 0.58
CA LEU A 141 -0.60 13.23 1.82
C LEU A 141 -2.06 13.67 1.77
N THR A 142 -2.36 14.81 1.16
CA THR A 142 -3.75 15.28 0.99
C THR A 142 -4.56 14.34 0.09
N LEU A 143 -3.96 13.85 -1.00
CA LEU A 143 -4.61 12.86 -1.88
C LEU A 143 -4.77 11.51 -1.19
N VAL A 144 -3.76 11.08 -0.41
CA VAL A 144 -3.85 9.86 0.42
C VAL A 144 -4.96 10.00 1.45
N LYS A 145 -5.10 11.16 2.11
CA LYS A 145 -6.22 11.43 3.01
C LYS A 145 -7.55 11.24 2.32
N LYS A 146 -7.72 11.84 1.13
CA LYS A 146 -8.96 11.73 0.33
C LYS A 146 -9.33 10.28 0.07
N GLU A 147 -8.33 9.43 -0.19
CA GLU A 147 -8.56 8.01 -0.44
C GLU A 147 -8.91 7.26 0.85
N ILE A 148 -8.22 7.54 1.95
CA ILE A 148 -8.51 6.95 3.26
C ILE A 148 -9.92 7.33 3.74
N ASP A 149 -10.37 8.58 3.52
CA ASP A 149 -11.69 9.06 3.95
C ASP A 149 -12.85 8.31 3.22
N LYS A 150 -12.58 7.67 2.08
CA LYS A 150 -13.56 6.80 1.38
C LYS A 150 -13.60 5.39 1.96
N LEU A 151 -12.60 4.99 2.74
CA LEU A 151 -12.50 3.66 3.30
C LEU A 151 -13.13 3.62 4.68
N GLU A 152 -13.91 2.57 4.90
CA GLU A 152 -14.32 2.19 6.25
C GLU A 152 -13.11 1.81 7.13
N ARG A 153 -13.35 1.54 8.42
CA ARG A 153 -12.31 1.14 9.36
C ARG A 153 -11.68 -0.21 8.97
N LYS A 154 -10.59 -0.16 8.20
CA LYS A 154 -9.83 -1.32 7.71
C LYS A 154 -8.37 -1.27 8.16
N SER A 155 -7.68 -2.41 8.07
CA SER A 155 -6.22 -2.44 8.10
C SER A 155 -5.68 -1.90 6.78
N LEU A 156 -4.82 -0.90 6.83
CA LEU A 156 -4.36 -0.17 5.65
C LEU A 156 -2.95 -0.61 5.26
N PHE A 157 -2.77 -0.96 3.99
CA PHE A 157 -1.47 -1.28 3.41
C PHE A 157 -1.07 -0.13 2.49
N ILE A 158 -0.07 0.64 2.91
CA ILE A 158 0.44 1.81 2.19
C ILE A 158 1.60 1.36 1.30
N ASP A 159 1.41 1.40 -0.03
CA ASP A 159 2.44 1.10 -1.03
C ASP A 159 2.93 2.39 -1.69
N GLY A 160 4.24 2.60 -1.64
CA GLY A 160 4.91 3.72 -2.30
C GLY A 160 5.01 4.98 -1.46
N PHE A 161 4.80 4.88 -0.14
CA PHE A 161 5.11 5.91 0.85
C PHE A 161 5.39 5.26 2.24
N PRO A 162 6.37 5.76 3.02
CA PRO A 162 7.39 6.75 2.64
C PRO A 162 8.41 6.13 1.65
N ARG A 163 8.95 6.95 0.74
CA ARG A 163 10.02 6.55 -0.21
C ARG A 163 11.40 6.98 0.25
N ASP A 164 11.46 8.14 0.88
CA ASP A 164 12.68 8.78 1.32
C ASP A 164 12.66 8.96 2.85
N LEU A 165 13.83 9.07 3.48
CA LEU A 165 13.94 9.16 4.95
C LEU A 165 13.30 10.45 5.49
N ASP A 166 13.36 11.54 4.74
CA ASP A 166 12.69 12.80 5.07
C ASP A 166 11.16 12.63 5.15
N GLN A 167 10.58 11.71 4.36
CA GLN A 167 9.17 11.33 4.40
C GLN A 167 8.77 10.52 5.64
N ILE A 168 9.72 9.98 6.41
CA ILE A 168 9.42 9.30 7.68
C ILE A 168 8.90 10.29 8.72
N SER A 169 9.43 11.52 8.74
CA SER A 169 8.88 12.56 9.63
C SER A 169 7.39 12.83 9.32
N TYR A 170 7.01 12.67 8.05
CA TYR A 170 5.62 12.78 7.61
C TYR A 170 4.77 11.56 7.97
N SER A 171 5.37 10.42 8.30
CA SER A 171 4.60 9.25 8.74
C SER A 171 3.90 9.51 10.08
N LEU A 172 4.46 10.40 10.92
CA LEU A 172 3.81 10.89 12.13
C LEU A 172 2.47 11.58 11.86
N TYR A 173 2.28 12.13 10.65
CA TYR A 173 1.03 12.76 10.24
C TYR A 173 -0.02 11.75 9.78
N PHE A 174 0.32 10.46 9.57
CA PHE A 174 -0.69 9.46 9.20
C PHE A 174 -1.78 9.32 10.25
N ARG A 175 -1.48 9.50 11.54
CA ARG A 175 -2.50 9.51 12.58
C ARG A 175 -3.58 10.56 12.30
N ALA A 176 -3.22 11.75 11.82
CA ALA A 176 -4.18 12.74 11.37
C ALA A 176 -4.92 12.30 10.08
N LEU A 177 -4.22 11.63 9.15
CA LEU A 177 -4.82 11.16 7.89
C LEU A 177 -5.89 10.08 8.11
N ILE A 178 -5.73 9.22 9.11
CA ILE A 178 -6.65 8.12 9.44
C ILE A 178 -7.74 8.52 10.44
N ASN A 179 -8.03 9.81 10.59
CA ASN A 179 -9.02 10.32 11.53
C ASN A 179 -8.69 9.98 13.01
N TYR A 180 -7.42 10.13 13.39
CA TYR A 180 -6.90 9.93 14.75
C TYR A 180 -7.14 8.54 15.34
N ARG A 181 -7.15 7.52 14.48
CA ARG A 181 -7.18 6.12 14.95
C ARG A 181 -5.87 5.79 15.67
N GLU A 182 -5.99 5.10 16.81
CA GLU A 182 -4.88 4.51 17.57
C GLU A 182 -4.45 3.15 16.99
N ASP A 183 -4.33 3.06 15.67
CA ASP A 183 -3.89 1.81 15.04
C ASP A 183 -2.37 1.65 15.15
N PRO A 184 -1.87 0.43 15.39
CA PRO A 184 -0.42 0.18 15.37
C PRO A 184 0.18 0.39 13.98
N ASP A 185 1.37 0.98 13.94
CA ASP A 185 2.19 1.11 12.75
C ASP A 185 3.13 -0.09 12.60
N VAL A 186 3.14 -0.69 11.40
CA VAL A 186 3.97 -1.84 11.04
C VAL A 186 4.76 -1.50 9.79
N PHE A 187 6.09 -1.60 9.85
CA PHE A 187 6.94 -1.44 8.68
C PHE A 187 7.28 -2.82 8.12
N VAL A 188 6.94 -3.06 6.85
CA VAL A 188 7.17 -4.33 6.16
C VAL A 188 8.17 -4.10 5.04
N THR A 189 9.40 -4.52 5.26
CA THR A 189 10.47 -4.43 4.26
C THR A 189 10.55 -5.70 3.44
N ILE A 190 10.33 -5.59 2.14
CA ILE A 190 10.55 -6.67 1.18
C ILE A 190 11.94 -6.49 0.57
N ASP A 191 12.91 -7.22 1.12
CA ASP A 191 14.27 -7.25 0.63
C ASP A 191 14.46 -8.37 -0.39
N ILE A 192 14.87 -8.01 -1.59
CA ILE A 192 15.05 -8.92 -2.73
C ILE A 192 16.37 -8.53 -3.41
N PRO A 193 17.24 -9.51 -3.76
CA PRO A 193 18.46 -9.25 -4.50
C PRO A 193 18.19 -8.54 -5.83
N ASP A 194 19.09 -7.64 -6.23
CA ASP A 194 18.94 -6.86 -7.47
C ASP A 194 18.85 -7.75 -8.71
N SER A 195 19.57 -8.88 -8.72
CA SER A 195 19.48 -9.87 -9.81
C SER A 195 18.06 -10.38 -10.04
N VAL A 196 17.28 -10.59 -8.97
CA VAL A 196 15.88 -11.03 -9.09
C VAL A 196 14.98 -9.89 -9.57
N ILE A 197 15.29 -8.65 -9.18
CA ILE A 197 14.56 -7.46 -9.63
C ILE A 197 14.79 -7.23 -11.13
N ASP A 198 16.03 -7.36 -11.58
CA ASP A 198 16.40 -7.21 -12.99
C ASP A 198 15.67 -8.22 -13.88
N GLU A 199 15.66 -9.49 -13.47
CA GLU A 199 14.92 -10.54 -14.17
C GLU A 199 13.42 -10.24 -14.20
N ARG A 200 12.84 -9.75 -13.10
CA ARG A 200 11.43 -9.32 -13.08
C ARG A 200 11.17 -8.16 -14.04
N ILE A 201 12.08 -7.21 -14.17
CA ILE A 201 11.91 -6.08 -15.10
C ILE A 201 11.91 -6.57 -16.55
N LYS A 202 12.88 -7.42 -16.91
CA LYS A 202 13.03 -7.94 -18.29
C LYS A 202 11.80 -8.71 -18.76
N TYR A 203 11.21 -9.52 -17.88
CA TYR A 203 10.11 -10.42 -18.24
C TYR A 203 8.73 -9.92 -17.78
N ARG A 204 8.62 -8.67 -17.33
CA ARG A 204 7.33 -8.13 -16.88
C ARG A 204 6.37 -7.99 -18.05
N VAL A 205 5.31 -8.80 -18.04
CA VAL A 205 4.15 -8.62 -18.93
C VAL A 205 3.03 -7.92 -18.16
N VAL A 206 2.41 -6.93 -18.78
CA VAL A 206 1.20 -6.27 -18.26
C VAL A 206 0.11 -6.46 -19.30
N CYS A 207 -1.00 -7.06 -18.88
CA CYS A 207 -2.17 -7.17 -19.72
C CYS A 207 -2.70 -5.75 -19.97
N PRO A 208 -2.93 -5.32 -21.23
CA PRO A 208 -3.44 -3.97 -21.49
C PRO A 208 -4.95 -3.86 -21.21
N LYS A 209 -5.62 -4.98 -20.95
CA LYS A 209 -7.08 -5.09 -20.80
C LYS A 209 -7.51 -5.51 -19.38
N CYS A 210 -6.57 -6.03 -18.60
CA CYS A 210 -6.76 -6.56 -17.26
C CYS A 210 -5.59 -6.09 -16.38
#